data_AF-A0A534UZD2-F1
#
_entry.id   AF-A0A534UZD2-F1
#
_cell.length_a   1.000
_cell.length_b   1.000
_cell.length_c   1.000
_cell.angle_alpha   90.00
_cell.angle_beta   90.00
_cell.angle_gamma   90.00
#
_symmetry.space_group_name_H-M   'P 1'
#
loop_
_entity.id
_entity.type
_entity.pdbx_description
1 polymer ?
#
loop_
_entity_poly.entity_id
_entity_poly.type
_entity_poly.pdbx_seq_one_letter_code
_entity_poly.pdbx_strand_id
1 'polypeptide(L)'
;MNEVTAHANPGQLIILDQCPKCGGIWCDKWELFPIQAEEAARLEPADEGLLREIQPIDDKRQLYCPRCTALLLFAKDPALPPDIQLRRCLKCDGIWLNRGQFTKYKAAQQKVRANKMGQAKLAGKLTEVIQNPKAWVVTGTKGMFAYPRGEEESNETIQDSVKNAVKLVLQTLARMLIGV
;
A
#
# COMPACT_ATOMS: atom_id res chain seq x y z
N MET A 1 -23.14 3.14 10.17
CA MET A 1 -22.32 2.14 9.47
C MET A 1 -22.66 0.80 10.09
N ASN A 2 -22.47 -0.29 9.35
CA ASN A 2 -22.65 -1.64 9.87
C ASN A 2 -21.27 -2.23 10.16
N GLU A 3 -21.12 -2.90 11.29
CA GLU A 3 -19.86 -3.56 11.63
C GLU A 3 -19.66 -4.82 10.78
N VAL A 4 -18.46 -4.99 10.24
CA VAL A 4 -18.02 -6.20 9.56
C VAL A 4 -16.65 -6.58 10.10
N THR A 5 -16.41 -7.86 10.35
CA THR A 5 -15.10 -8.33 10.82
C THR A 5 -14.16 -8.59 9.66
N ALA A 6 -12.85 -8.63 9.89
CA ALA A 6 -11.84 -9.07 8.94
C ALA A 6 -10.66 -9.74 9.65
N HIS A 7 -10.16 -10.84 9.10
CA HIS A 7 -8.93 -11.46 9.58
C HIS A 7 -7.70 -10.63 9.19
N ALA A 8 -6.82 -10.44 10.16
CA ALA A 8 -5.59 -9.66 10.05
C ALA A 8 -4.37 -10.51 10.44
N ASN A 9 -3.22 -10.16 9.88
CA ASN A 9 -1.94 -10.79 10.19
C ASN A 9 -1.14 -9.90 11.16
N PRO A 10 -0.70 -10.42 12.33
CA PRO A 10 -0.80 -11.80 12.80
C PRO A 10 -2.09 -12.12 13.58
N GLY A 11 -2.88 -13.08 13.06
CA GLY A 11 -3.90 -13.84 13.77
C GLY A 11 -5.01 -13.06 14.50
N GLN A 12 -5.26 -11.79 14.18
CA GLN A 12 -6.22 -10.95 14.90
C GLN A 12 -7.49 -10.72 14.06
N LEU A 13 -8.63 -10.52 14.72
CA LEU A 13 -9.84 -10.00 14.09
C LEU A 13 -9.89 -8.47 14.25
N ILE A 14 -10.14 -7.78 13.14
CA ILE A 14 -10.36 -6.34 13.09
C ILE A 14 -11.82 -6.09 12.76
N ILE A 15 -12.44 -5.12 13.43
CA ILE A 15 -13.80 -4.66 13.15
C ILE A 15 -13.70 -3.46 12.23
N LEU A 16 -14.44 -3.48 11.13
CA LEU A 16 -14.52 -2.43 10.13
C LEU A 16 -15.95 -1.93 10.03
N ASP A 17 -16.11 -0.78 9.37
CA ASP A 17 -17.40 -0.16 9.17
C ASP A 17 -17.80 -0.22 7.69
N GLN A 18 -18.88 -0.90 7.35
CA GLN A 18 -19.45 -0.93 6.00
C GLN A 18 -20.66 0.01 5.88
N CYS A 19 -20.73 0.74 4.77
CA CYS A 19 -21.87 1.58 4.46
C CYS A 19 -23.00 0.74 3.87
N PRO A 20 -24.20 0.70 4.48
CA PRO A 20 -25.30 -0.12 3.99
C PRO A 20 -25.88 0.38 2.67
N LYS A 21 -25.59 1.62 2.25
CA LYS A 21 -26.16 2.21 1.02
C LYS A 21 -25.33 1.98 -0.23
N CYS A 22 -24.00 2.04 -0.11
CA CYS A 22 -23.11 1.94 -1.26
C CYS A 22 -22.09 0.79 -1.13
N GLY A 23 -22.05 0.08 -0.01
CA GLY A 23 -21.10 -1.00 0.25
C GLY A 23 -19.66 -0.55 0.47
N GLY A 24 -19.40 0.76 0.50
CA GLY A 24 -18.07 1.30 0.83
C GLY A 24 -17.65 0.94 2.25
N ILE A 25 -16.35 0.74 2.45
CA ILE A 25 -15.76 0.31 3.71
C ILE A 25 -14.91 1.43 4.28
N TRP A 26 -15.14 1.73 5.55
CA TRP A 26 -14.29 2.55 6.37
C TRP A 26 -13.37 1.67 7.21
N CYS A 27 -12.08 2.00 7.18
CA CYS A 27 -11.06 1.45 8.06
C CYS A 27 -10.51 2.60 8.90
N ASP A 28 -10.48 2.44 10.21
CA ASP A 28 -9.77 3.37 11.07
C ASP A 28 -8.26 3.30 10.81
N LYS A 29 -7.54 4.21 11.47
CA LYS A 29 -6.10 4.31 11.34
C LYS A 29 -5.46 2.95 11.61
N TRP A 30 -4.65 2.50 10.65
CA TRP A 30 -3.89 1.24 10.66
C TRP A 30 -4.67 -0.05 10.39
N GLU A 31 -6.00 -0.02 10.34
CA GLU A 31 -6.80 -1.24 10.20
C GLU A 31 -6.71 -1.87 8.81
N LEU A 32 -6.57 -1.06 7.76
CA LEU A 32 -6.54 -1.56 6.38
C LEU A 32 -5.32 -2.45 6.09
N PHE A 33 -4.17 -2.16 6.71
CA PHE A 33 -2.88 -2.77 6.33
C PHE A 33 -2.71 -4.24 6.70
N PRO A 34 -3.01 -4.65 7.94
CA PRO A 34 -2.77 -6.03 8.37
C PRO A 34 -3.84 -7.00 7.86
N ILE A 35 -4.97 -6.53 7.33
CA ILE A 35 -6.03 -7.40 6.80
C ILE A 35 -5.47 -8.34 5.73
N GLN A 36 -5.84 -9.61 5.82
CA GLN A 36 -5.44 -10.64 4.88
C GLN A 36 -6.06 -10.39 3.50
N ALA A 37 -5.40 -10.83 2.42
CA ALA A 37 -5.88 -10.54 1.07
C ALA A 37 -7.15 -11.32 0.74
N GLU A 38 -7.28 -12.51 1.32
CA GLU A 38 -8.39 -13.45 1.18
C GLU A 38 -9.70 -12.85 1.70
N GLU A 39 -9.62 -11.94 2.66
CA GLU A 39 -10.78 -11.23 3.22
C GLU A 39 -11.42 -10.25 2.23
N ALA A 40 -10.68 -9.79 1.21
CA ALA A 40 -11.19 -8.82 0.25
C ALA A 40 -12.44 -9.35 -0.49
N ALA A 41 -12.40 -10.61 -0.92
CA ALA A 41 -13.52 -11.25 -1.62
C ALA A 41 -14.76 -11.43 -0.72
N ARG A 42 -14.57 -11.48 0.61
CA ARG A 42 -15.67 -11.59 1.58
C ARG A 42 -16.24 -10.22 1.98
N LEU A 43 -15.40 -9.18 2.00
CA LEU A 43 -15.79 -7.82 2.39
C LEU A 43 -16.45 -7.01 1.26
N GLU A 44 -16.12 -7.31 0.00
CA GLU A 44 -16.63 -6.57 -1.16
C GLU A 44 -18.08 -6.84 -1.57
N PRO A 45 -18.62 -8.06 -1.43
CA PRO A 45 -20.05 -8.27 -1.50
C PRO A 45 -20.70 -7.45 -0.39
N ALA A 46 -21.46 -6.44 -0.78
CA ALA A 46 -22.41 -5.83 0.13
C ALA A 46 -23.67 -6.67 0.09
N ASP A 47 -24.28 -6.88 1.25
CA ASP A 47 -25.58 -7.55 1.36
C ASP A 47 -26.57 -6.91 0.37
N GLU A 48 -26.97 -7.68 -0.65
CA GLU A 48 -27.84 -7.22 -1.72
C GLU A 48 -29.22 -6.78 -1.19
N GLY A 49 -29.64 -7.30 -0.03
CA GLY A 49 -30.86 -6.87 0.66
C GLY A 49 -30.74 -5.50 1.33
N LEU A 50 -29.52 -5.05 1.65
CA LEU A 50 -29.24 -3.72 2.22
C LEU A 50 -29.01 -2.66 1.13
N LEU A 51 -28.46 -3.07 -0.02
CA LEU A 51 -28.29 -2.22 -1.20
C LEU A 51 -29.60 -2.09 -1.99
N ARG A 52 -30.58 -1.39 -1.43
CA ARG A 52 -31.89 -1.15 -2.09
C ARG A 52 -31.79 -0.47 -3.46
N GLU A 53 -30.67 0.20 -3.74
CA GLU A 53 -30.43 0.90 -4.99
C GLU A 53 -28.97 0.72 -5.44
N ILE A 54 -28.76 0.43 -6.73
CA ILE A 54 -27.44 0.47 -7.35
C ILE A 54 -27.01 1.94 -7.41
N GLN A 55 -26.17 2.35 -6.47
CA GLN A 55 -25.60 3.68 -6.47
C GLN A 55 -24.37 3.69 -7.42
N PRO A 56 -24.37 4.52 -8.47
CA PRO A 56 -23.16 4.69 -9.27
C PRO A 56 -22.03 5.20 -8.37
N ILE A 57 -20.81 4.72 -8.63
CA ILE A 57 -19.62 5.25 -7.98
C ILE A 57 -19.43 6.67 -8.52
N ASP A 58 -19.91 7.66 -7.77
CA ASP A 58 -19.75 9.08 -8.08
C ASP A 58 -18.52 9.63 -7.38
N ASP A 59 -17.43 9.75 -8.13
CA ASP A 59 -16.17 10.31 -7.66
C ASP A 59 -16.31 11.80 -7.28
N LYS A 60 -17.35 12.50 -7.76
CA LYS A 60 -17.63 13.90 -7.42
C LYS A 60 -18.33 14.04 -6.08
N ARG A 61 -18.88 12.96 -5.52
CA ARG A 61 -19.55 13.00 -4.22
C ARG A 61 -18.56 13.38 -3.13
N GLN A 62 -18.94 14.33 -2.29
CA GLN A 62 -18.22 14.61 -1.06
C GLN A 62 -18.53 13.53 -0.03
N LEU A 63 -17.48 12.96 0.56
CA LEU A 63 -17.57 11.99 1.64
C LEU A 63 -16.98 12.61 2.91
N TYR A 64 -17.60 12.31 4.04
CA TYR A 64 -17.19 12.82 5.34
C TYR A 64 -16.74 11.67 6.24
N CYS A 65 -15.73 11.93 7.06
CA CYS A 65 -15.20 10.96 8.00
C CYS A 65 -16.27 10.57 9.02
N PRO A 66 -16.56 9.27 9.21
CA PRO A 66 -17.56 8.82 10.19
C PRO A 66 -17.14 9.05 11.65
N ARG A 67 -15.84 9.30 11.91
CA ARG A 67 -15.31 9.56 13.26
C ARG A 67 -15.31 11.03 13.65
N CYS A 68 -14.90 11.91 12.75
CA CYS A 68 -14.64 13.32 13.07
C CYS A 68 -15.27 14.33 12.11
N THR A 69 -16.15 13.86 11.21
CA THR A 69 -16.94 14.65 10.25
C THR A 69 -16.14 15.52 9.28
N ALA A 70 -14.81 15.44 9.29
CA ALA A 70 -13.95 16.13 8.32
C ALA A 70 -14.15 15.57 6.90
N LEU A 71 -14.02 16.43 5.90
CA LEU A 71 -14.06 16.04 4.49
C LEU A 71 -12.95 15.00 4.19
N LEU A 72 -13.32 13.93 3.49
CA LEU A 72 -12.38 12.92 3.00
C LEU A 72 -11.81 13.36 1.66
N LEU A 73 -10.49 13.30 1.53
CA LEU A 73 -9.76 13.66 0.32
C LEU A 73 -9.18 12.41 -0.34
N PHE A 74 -9.04 12.41 -1.66
CA PHE A 74 -8.36 11.32 -2.35
C PHE A 74 -6.93 11.14 -1.81
N ALA A 75 -6.58 9.90 -1.49
CA ALA A 75 -5.24 9.54 -1.07
C ALA A 75 -4.30 9.70 -2.27
N LYS A 76 -3.28 10.54 -2.11
CA LYS A 76 -2.22 10.73 -3.10
C LYS A 76 -1.00 9.93 -2.65
N ASP A 77 -0.76 8.81 -3.30
CA ASP A 77 0.38 7.95 -3.02
C ASP A 77 0.91 7.37 -4.34
N PRO A 78 2.18 7.64 -4.69
CA PRO A 78 2.81 7.07 -5.89
C PRO A 78 2.85 5.54 -5.92
N ALA A 79 2.80 4.88 -4.76
CA ALA A 79 2.74 3.42 -4.67
C ALA A 79 1.34 2.85 -4.95
N LEU A 80 0.32 3.70 -5.02
CA LEU A 80 -1.05 3.29 -5.30
C LEU A 80 -1.31 3.37 -6.82
N PRO A 81 -1.70 2.26 -7.48
CA PRO A 81 -2.12 2.28 -8.86
C PRO A 81 -3.22 3.32 -9.15
N PRO A 82 -3.23 3.99 -10.33
CA PRO A 82 -4.19 5.06 -10.64
C PRO A 82 -5.67 4.64 -10.58
N ASP A 83 -5.97 3.37 -10.81
CA ASP A 83 -7.32 2.80 -10.77
C ASP A 83 -7.81 2.50 -9.34
N ILE A 84 -6.93 2.64 -8.34
CA ILE A 84 -7.26 2.50 -6.93
C ILE A 84 -7.42 3.90 -6.34
N GLN A 85 -8.67 4.28 -6.18
CA GLN A 85 -9.09 5.51 -5.58
C GLN A 85 -9.51 5.27 -4.13
N LEU A 86 -8.62 5.59 -3.21
CA LEU A 86 -8.91 5.59 -1.77
C LEU A 86 -9.15 7.03 -1.33
N ARG A 87 -9.96 7.23 -0.28
CA ARG A 87 -10.06 8.53 0.37
C ARG A 87 -9.58 8.45 1.81
N ARG A 88 -8.93 9.50 2.29
CA ARG A 88 -8.31 9.58 3.61
C ARG A 88 -8.85 10.77 4.37
N CYS A 89 -9.06 10.59 5.66
CA CYS A 89 -9.29 11.70 6.58
C CYS A 89 -7.95 12.29 7.02
N LEU A 90 -7.76 13.60 6.88
CA LEU A 90 -6.53 14.26 7.33
C LEU A 90 -6.43 14.46 8.84
N LYS A 91 -7.55 14.33 9.58
CA LYS A 91 -7.58 14.47 11.05
C LYS A 91 -7.28 13.17 11.79
N CYS A 92 -7.98 12.08 11.45
CA CYS A 92 -7.87 10.79 12.15
C CYS A 92 -7.08 9.73 11.37
N ASP A 93 -6.66 10.02 10.14
CA ASP A 93 -5.91 9.12 9.25
C ASP A 93 -6.64 7.86 8.78
N GLY A 94 -7.93 7.71 9.11
CA GLY A 94 -8.77 6.63 8.58
C GLY A 94 -8.98 6.72 7.07
N ILE A 95 -9.29 5.56 6.47
CA ILE A 95 -9.35 5.34 5.02
C ILE A 95 -10.72 4.82 4.63
N TRP A 96 -11.24 5.36 3.54
CA TRP A 96 -12.44 4.91 2.88
C TRP A 96 -12.10 4.21 1.56
N LEU A 97 -12.67 3.03 1.38
CA LEU A 97 -12.62 2.24 0.15
C LEU A 97 -14.02 2.19 -0.46
N ASN A 98 -14.14 2.53 -1.74
CA ASN A 98 -15.38 2.25 -2.47
C ASN A 98 -15.53 0.74 -2.68
N ARG A 99 -16.77 0.28 -2.92
CA ARG A 99 -17.04 -1.11 -3.30
C ARG A 99 -16.13 -1.54 -4.46
N GLY A 100 -15.53 -2.73 -4.36
CA GLY A 100 -14.64 -3.28 -5.38
C GLY A 100 -13.19 -2.75 -5.35
N GLN A 101 -12.85 -1.80 -4.47
CA GLN A 101 -11.48 -1.28 -4.35
C GLN A 101 -10.62 -2.08 -3.37
N PHE A 102 -11.22 -2.91 -2.52
CA PHE A 102 -10.50 -3.65 -1.49
C PHE A 102 -9.61 -4.73 -2.11
N THR A 103 -10.14 -5.50 -3.06
CA THR A 103 -9.42 -6.53 -3.82
C THR A 103 -8.29 -5.93 -4.62
N LYS A 104 -8.54 -4.81 -5.32
CA LYS A 104 -7.48 -4.11 -6.07
C LYS A 104 -6.38 -3.64 -5.15
N TYR A 105 -6.74 -3.04 -4.01
CA TYR A 105 -5.78 -2.57 -3.02
C TYR A 105 -4.92 -3.71 -2.48
N LYS A 106 -5.52 -4.86 -2.14
CA LYS A 106 -4.78 -6.02 -1.64
C LYS A 106 -3.86 -6.63 -2.69
N ALA A 107 -4.31 -6.72 -3.95
CA ALA A 107 -3.46 -7.15 -5.06
C ALA A 107 -2.27 -6.21 -5.28
N ALA A 108 -2.48 -4.89 -5.24
CA ALA A 108 -1.41 -3.91 -5.35
C ALA A 108 -0.43 -4.02 -4.17
N GLN A 109 -0.95 -4.16 -2.94
CA GLN A 109 -0.14 -4.34 -1.74
C GLN A 109 0.74 -5.59 -1.82
N GLN A 110 0.22 -6.72 -2.28
CA GLN A 110 0.99 -7.95 -2.46
C GLN A 110 2.12 -7.78 -3.48
N LYS A 111 1.86 -7.13 -4.63
CA LYS A 111 2.88 -6.86 -5.65
C LYS A 111 4.01 -5.99 -5.10
N VAL A 112 3.67 -4.92 -4.39
CA VAL A 112 4.67 -4.04 -3.74
C VAL A 112 5.51 -4.82 -2.73
N ARG A 113 4.88 -5.62 -1.87
CA ARG A 113 5.57 -6.48 -0.89
C ARG A 113 6.53 -7.47 -1.56
N ALA A 114 6.07 -8.19 -2.58
CA ALA A 114 6.89 -9.17 -3.31
C ALA A 114 8.12 -8.52 -3.96
N ASN A 115 7.94 -7.38 -4.64
CA ASN A 115 9.03 -6.65 -5.27
C ASN A 115 10.06 -6.18 -4.24
N LYS A 116 9.62 -5.58 -3.13
CA LYS A 116 10.51 -5.09 -2.07
C LYS A 116 11.25 -6.23 -1.35
N MET A 117 10.58 -7.36 -1.10
CA MET A 117 11.23 -8.55 -0.54
C MET A 117 12.25 -9.14 -1.51
N GLY A 118 11.95 -9.18 -2.82
CA GLY A 118 12.89 -9.60 -3.86
C GLY A 118 14.15 -8.73 -3.89
N GLN A 119 13.97 -7.40 -3.85
CA GLN A 119 15.08 -6.44 -3.76
C GLN A 119 15.91 -6.64 -2.48
N ALA A 120 15.27 -6.78 -1.32
CA ALA A 120 15.99 -7.00 -0.05
C ALA A 120 16.78 -8.32 -0.04
N LYS A 121 16.23 -9.39 -0.64
CA LYS A 121 16.93 -10.67 -0.81
C LYS A 121 18.12 -10.53 -1.75
N LEU A 122 17.96 -9.83 -2.87
CA LEU A 122 19.05 -9.57 -3.82
C LEU A 122 20.17 -8.72 -3.19
N ALA A 123 19.80 -7.76 -2.33
CA ALA A 123 20.74 -6.96 -1.57
C ALA A 123 21.35 -7.68 -0.35
N GLY A 124 21.02 -8.96 -0.11
CA GLY A 124 21.53 -9.74 1.02
C GLY A 124 21.00 -9.33 2.40
N LYS A 125 20.05 -8.40 2.47
CA LYS A 125 19.55 -7.80 3.73
C LYS A 125 18.37 -8.56 4.37
N LEU A 126 18.02 -9.75 3.87
CA LEU A 126 16.79 -10.46 4.27
C LEU A 126 16.76 -10.84 5.77
N THR A 127 17.87 -11.32 6.31
CA THR A 127 17.95 -11.78 7.71
C THR A 127 17.79 -10.62 8.70
N GLU A 128 18.41 -9.47 8.41
CA GLU A 128 18.31 -8.25 9.24
C GLU A 128 16.88 -7.68 9.24
N VAL A 129 16.22 -7.75 8.09
CA VAL A 129 14.85 -7.28 7.90
C VAL A 129 13.84 -8.09 8.72
N ILE A 130 13.96 -9.43 8.73
CA ILE A 130 13.03 -10.31 9.43
C ILE A 130 13.17 -10.18 10.95
N GLN A 131 14.41 -10.00 11.43
CA GLN A 131 14.72 -9.97 12.86
C GLN A 131 14.46 -8.61 13.53
N ASN A 132 14.16 -7.56 12.77
CA ASN A 132 13.97 -6.22 13.30
C ASN A 132 12.56 -5.66 13.01
N PRO A 133 11.66 -5.56 14.01
CA PRO A 133 10.33 -4.96 13.85
C PRO A 133 10.36 -3.51 13.34
N LYS A 134 11.42 -2.74 13.64
CA LYS A 134 11.62 -1.37 13.11
C LYS A 134 12.03 -1.36 11.64
N ALA A 135 12.43 -2.51 11.09
CA ALA A 135 12.67 -2.69 9.67
C ALA A 135 11.39 -2.94 8.90
N TRP A 136 10.19 -2.75 9.46
CA TRP A 136 8.94 -2.65 8.70
C TRP A 136 8.57 -1.18 8.52
N VAL A 137 8.44 -0.73 7.27
CA VAL A 137 7.94 0.60 6.93
C VAL A 137 6.47 0.50 6.63
N VAL A 138 5.75 1.51 7.08
CA VAL A 138 4.47 1.84 6.48
C VAL A 138 4.72 2.92 5.44
N THR A 139 4.85 2.56 4.15
CA THR A 139 5.07 3.55 3.09
C THR A 139 3.76 4.07 2.54
N GLY A 140 3.82 5.26 1.97
CA GLY A 140 2.68 6.08 1.60
C GLY A 140 2.52 7.25 2.53
N THR A 141 1.95 8.35 2.06
CA THR A 141 1.57 9.48 2.92
C THR A 141 0.71 8.96 4.06
N LYS A 142 1.31 8.80 5.24
CA LYS A 142 0.70 8.19 6.44
C LYS A 142 0.35 6.69 6.28
N GLY A 143 1.28 5.93 5.73
CA GLY A 143 1.40 4.49 5.92
C GLY A 143 0.38 3.64 5.22
N MET A 144 0.23 3.78 3.90
CA MET A 144 -0.74 3.04 3.11
C MET A 144 -0.31 1.61 2.71
N PHE A 145 0.95 1.23 2.94
CA PHE A 145 1.48 -0.11 2.67
C PHE A 145 2.44 -0.50 3.78
N ALA A 146 2.20 -1.60 4.51
CA ALA A 146 3.17 -2.13 5.47
C ALA A 146 4.06 -3.20 4.81
N TYR A 147 5.36 -2.96 4.70
CA TYR A 147 6.35 -3.92 4.19
C TYR A 147 7.74 -3.65 4.77
N PRO A 148 8.67 -4.61 4.74
CA PRO A 148 10.01 -4.38 5.24
C PRO A 148 10.76 -3.22 4.53
N ARG A 149 11.39 -2.32 5.29
CA ARG A 149 12.28 -1.21 4.92
C ARG A 149 13.46 -1.72 4.10
N GLY A 150 13.22 -2.03 2.84
CA GLY A 150 14.20 -1.74 1.81
C GLY A 150 14.26 -0.22 1.72
N GLU A 151 15.44 0.35 1.96
CA GLU A 151 15.69 1.79 1.82
C GLU A 151 15.01 2.29 0.53
N GLU A 152 14.30 3.40 0.62
CA GLU A 152 13.89 4.15 -0.56
C GLU A 152 15.18 4.51 -1.29
N GLU A 153 15.53 3.76 -2.33
CA GLU A 153 16.60 4.13 -3.24
C GLU A 153 16.22 5.50 -3.81
N SER A 154 16.91 6.54 -3.34
CA SER A 154 17.18 7.69 -4.18
C SER A 154 17.75 7.13 -5.47
N ASN A 155 17.01 7.30 -6.57
CA ASN A 155 17.31 6.77 -7.89
C ASN A 155 18.66 7.27 -8.49
N GLU A 156 19.41 8.07 -7.72
CA GLU A 156 20.71 8.62 -8.07
C GLU A 156 21.86 7.63 -7.84
N THR A 157 21.74 6.65 -6.94
CA THR A 157 22.94 5.90 -6.50
C THR A 157 23.30 4.71 -7.39
N ILE A 158 22.33 3.96 -7.93
CA ILE A 158 22.61 2.75 -8.72
C ILE A 158 23.16 3.09 -10.11
N GLN A 159 22.59 4.10 -10.78
CA GLN A 159 23.03 4.47 -12.12
C GLN A 159 24.45 5.06 -12.10
N ASP A 160 24.80 5.78 -11.04
CA ASP A 160 26.15 6.33 -10.84
C ASP A 160 27.15 5.26 -10.43
N SER A 161 26.78 4.29 -9.59
CA SER A 161 27.64 3.14 -9.28
C SER A 161 27.95 2.29 -10.52
N VAL A 162 26.95 2.02 -11.38
CA VAL A 162 27.16 1.27 -12.63
C VAL A 162 28.01 2.07 -13.62
N LYS A 163 27.74 3.38 -13.79
CA LYS A 163 28.58 4.26 -14.64
C LYS A 163 30.02 4.31 -14.14
N ASN A 164 30.23 4.40 -12.84
CA ASN A 164 31.56 4.46 -12.24
C ASN A 164 32.32 3.14 -12.40
N ALA A 165 31.63 1.99 -12.26
CA ALA A 165 32.22 0.68 -12.51
C ALA A 165 32.62 0.50 -13.98
N VAL A 166 31.75 0.86 -14.93
CA VAL A 166 32.04 0.80 -16.37
C VAL A 166 33.20 1.73 -16.74
N LYS A 167 33.23 2.94 -16.16
CA LYS A 167 34.34 3.89 -16.35
C LYS A 167 35.66 3.33 -15.83
N LEU A 168 35.66 2.68 -14.66
CA LEU A 168 36.87 2.05 -14.12
C LEU A 168 37.37 0.96 -15.06
N VAL A 169 36.50 0.06 -15.52
CA VAL A 169 36.87 -1.04 -16.42
C VAL A 169 37.45 -0.51 -17.73
N LEU A 170 36.82 0.51 -18.33
CA LEU A 170 37.33 1.17 -19.53
C LEU A 170 38.70 1.83 -19.31
N GLN A 171 38.91 2.47 -18.16
CA GLN A 171 40.20 3.08 -17.82
C GLN A 171 41.29 2.02 -17.64
N THR A 172 40.99 0.89 -17.00
CA THR A 172 41.96 -0.20 -16.81
C THR A 172 42.32 -0.86 -18.15
N LEU A 173 41.33 -1.07 -19.03
CA LEU A 173 41.56 -1.59 -20.39
C LEU A 173 42.39 -0.61 -21.23
N ALA A 174 42.11 0.69 -21.14
CA ALA A 174 42.89 1.71 -21.85
C ALA A 174 44.36 1.76 -21.36
N ARG A 175 44.60 1.64 -20.05
CA ARG A 175 45.96 1.56 -19.49
C ARG A 175 46.73 0.33 -19.98
N MET A 176 46.07 -0.82 -20.02
CA MET A 176 46.67 -2.05 -20.57
C MET A 176 47.01 -1.95 -22.06
N LEU A 177 46.26 -1.17 -22.84
CA LEU A 177 46.53 -0.96 -24.28
C LEU A 177 47.61 0.10 -24.55
N ILE A 178 47.78 1.07 -23.65
CA ILE A 178 48.76 2.16 -23.79
C ILE A 178 50.12 1.77 -23.16
N GLY A 179 50.20 0.66 -22.41
CA GLY A 179 51.45 0.11 -21.89
C GLY A 179 52.08 0.93 -20.77
N VAL A 180 51.27 1.55 -19.91
CA VAL A 180 51.68 2.20 -18.64
C VAL A 180 51.06 1.47 -17.46
#